data_AF-A0A2A7NTH9-F1
#
_entry.id   AF-A0A2A7NTH9-F1
#
_cell.length_a   1.000
_cell.length_b   1.000
_cell.length_c   1.000
_cell.angle_alpha   90.00
_cell.angle_beta   90.00
_cell.angle_gamma   90.00
#
_symmetry.space_group_name_H-M   'P 1'
#
loop_
_entity.id
_entity.type
_entity.pdbx_description
1 polymer ?
#
loop_
_entity_poly.entity_id
_entity_poly.type
_entity_poly.pdbx_seq_one_letter_code
_entity_poly.pdbx_strand_id
1 'polypeptide(L)' 'MALRVAGLAFGLLALVAGGLQLWAYTAGGGPRHLILGVFAGAVGCCVIVAAWRQGRG' A
#
# COMPACT_ATOMS: atom_id res chain seq x y z
N MET A 1 -11.06 -17.52 -4.78
CA MET A 1 -10.14 -17.46 -3.62
C MET A 1 -8.78 -16.85 -3.97
N ALA A 2 -8.08 -17.35 -5.00
CA ALA A 2 -6.74 -16.88 -5.39
C ALA A 2 -6.63 -15.35 -5.62
N LEU A 3 -7.61 -14.75 -6.32
CA LEU A 3 -7.66 -13.30 -6.57
C LEU A 3 -7.76 -12.45 -5.28
N ARG A 4 -8.46 -12.92 -4.24
CA ARG A 4 -8.55 -12.22 -2.94
C ARG A 4 -7.22 -12.26 -2.20
N VAL A 5 -6.56 -13.42 -2.21
CA VAL A 5 -5.24 -13.60 -1.56
C VAL A 5 -4.18 -12.76 -2.27
N ALA A 6 -4.18 -12.77 -3.60
CA ALA A 6 -3.29 -11.93 -4.40
C ALA A 6 -3.52 -10.44 -4.14
N GLY A 7 -4.79 -10.00 -4.04
CA GLY A 7 -5.12 -8.61 -3.68
C GLY A 7 -4.63 -8.21 -2.30
N LEU A 8 -4.82 -9.06 -1.28
CA LEU A 8 -4.31 -8.78 0.08
C LEU A 8 -2.78 -8.74 0.12
N ALA A 9 -2.10 -9.69 -0.54
CA ALA A 9 -0.64 -9.70 -0.61
C ALA A 9 -0.11 -8.45 -1.32
N PHE A 10 -0.72 -8.04 -2.43
CA PHE A 10 -0.38 -6.82 -3.15
C PHE A 10 -0.62 -5.57 -2.29
N GLY A 11 -1.75 -5.49 -1.58
CA GLY A 11 -2.05 -4.38 -0.69
C GLY A 11 -1.05 -4.23 0.45
N LEU A 12 -0.62 -5.35 1.06
CA LEU A 12 0.41 -5.36 2.10
C LEU A 12 1.78 -4.93 1.56
N LEU A 13 2.19 -5.44 0.39
CA LEU A 13 3.44 -5.04 -0.25
C LEU A 13 3.44 -3.55 -0.60
N ALA A 14 2.33 -3.01 -1.10
CA ALA A 14 2.18 -1.59 -1.40
C ALA A 14 2.29 -0.72 -0.14
N LEU A 15 1.72 -1.19 0.98
CA LEU A 15 1.80 -0.49 2.27
C LEU A 15 3.25 -0.47 2.81
N VAL A 16 3.95 -1.60 2.73
CA VAL A 16 5.37 -1.71 3.13
C VAL A 16 6.25 -0.82 2.23
N ALA A 17 6.06 -0.87 0.92
CA ALA A 17 6.80 -0.03 -0.03
C ALA A 17 6.57 1.46 0.23
N GLY A 18 5.31 1.86 0.45
CA GLY A 18 4.95 3.25 0.75
C GLY A 18 5.54 3.72 2.09
N GLY A 19 5.47 2.89 3.12
CA GLY A 19 6.06 3.15 4.44
C GLY A 19 7.58 3.32 4.37
N LEU A 20 8.27 2.48 3.59
CA LEU A 20 9.71 2.59 3.33
C LEU A 20 10.08 3.90 2.61
N GLN A 21 9.24 4.36 1.68
CA GLN A 21 9.46 5.64 0.99
C GLN A 21 9.21 6.85 1.89
N LEU A 22 8.21 6.78 2.78
CA LEU A 22 8.01 7.78 3.85
C LEU A 22 9.18 7.80 4.84
N TRP A 23 9.70 6.64 5.22
CA TRP A 23 10.87 6.55 6.10
C TRP A 23 12.14 7.12 5.42
N ALA A 24 12.33 6.82 4.14
CA ALA A 24 13.42 7.41 3.35
C ALA A 24 13.32 8.94 3.22
N TYR A 25 12.10 9.50 3.16
CA TYR A 25 11.90 10.95 3.25
C TYR A 25 12.37 11.50 4.61
N THR A 26 11.99 10.86 5.71
CA THR A 26 12.44 11.30 7.06
C THR A 26 13.95 11.17 7.27
N ALA A 27 14.61 10.24 6.58
CA ALA A 27 16.05 10.03 6.62
C ALA A 27 16.86 11.02 5.75
N GLY A 28 16.21 11.97 5.07
CA GLY A 28 16.87 12.99 4.23
C GLY A 28 16.59 12.86 2.73
N GLY A 29 15.66 12.00 2.33
CA GLY A 29 15.21 11.89 0.94
C GLY A 29 14.37 13.10 0.51
N GLY A 30 14.55 13.54 -0.74
CA GLY A 30 13.77 14.66 -1.30
C GLY A 30 12.26 14.39 -1.40
N PRO A 31 11.44 15.44 -1.69
CA PRO A 31 9.97 15.43 -1.57
C PRO A 31 9.26 14.34 -2.39
N ARG A 32 9.88 13.79 -3.45
CA ARG A 32 9.30 12.70 -4.24
C ARG A 32 8.97 11.45 -3.41
N HIS A 33 9.77 11.15 -2.39
CA HIS A 33 9.60 9.93 -1.59
C HIS A 33 8.37 10.03 -0.68
N LEU A 34 8.03 11.24 -0.24
CA LEU A 34 6.82 11.52 0.52
C LEU A 34 5.57 11.29 -0.33
N ILE A 35 5.54 11.85 -1.55
CA ILE A 35 4.41 11.71 -2.49
C ILE A 35 4.18 10.24 -2.85
N LEU A 36 5.25 9.53 -3.19
CA LEU A 36 5.17 8.10 -3.53
C LEU A 36 4.76 7.24 -2.32
N GLY A 37 5.25 7.59 -1.13
CA GLY A 37 4.89 6.88 0.10
C GLY A 37 3.41 7.00 0.45
N VAL A 38 2.86 8.22 0.39
CA VAL A 38 1.43 8.49 0.61
C VAL A 38 0.58 7.80 -0.45
N PHE A 39 0.98 7.88 -1.73
CA PHE A 39 0.26 7.24 -2.83
C PHE A 39 0.21 5.72 -2.65
N ALA A 40 1.36 5.08 -2.42
CA ALA A 40 1.43 3.62 -2.23
C ALA A 40 0.66 3.16 -0.98
N GLY A 41 0.71 3.94 0.11
CA GLY A 41 -0.10 3.69 1.31
C GLY A 41 -1.61 3.77 1.05
N ALA A 42 -2.07 4.82 0.36
CA ALA A 42 -3.48 4.97 0.00
C ALA A 42 -3.96 3.84 -0.92
N VAL A 43 -3.17 3.47 -1.93
CA VAL A 43 -3.46 2.34 -2.83
C VAL A 43 -3.53 1.03 -2.05
N GLY A 44 -2.56 0.74 -1.19
CA GLY A 44 -2.55 -0.46 -0.36
C GLY A 44 -3.80 -0.56 0.52
N CYS A 45 -4.19 0.54 1.15
CA CYS A 45 -5.40 0.62 1.98
C CYS A 45 -6.68 0.37 1.17
N CYS A 46 -6.81 0.99 -0.01
CA CYS A 46 -7.94 0.75 -0.92
C CYS A 46 -8.03 -0.71 -1.37
N VAL A 47 -6.91 -1.34 -1.73
CA VAL A 47 -6.88 -2.74 -2.16
C VAL A 47 -7.25 -3.69 -1.03
N ILE A 48 -6.75 -3.45 0.19
CA ILE A 48 -7.11 -4.25 1.38
C ILE A 48 -8.62 -4.15 1.64
N VAL A 49 -9.18 -2.93 1.65
CA VAL A 49 -10.62 -2.71 1.84
C VAL A 49 -11.44 -3.39 0.74
N ALA A 50 -11.02 -3.28 -0.52
CA ALA A 50 -11.70 -3.93 -1.65
C ALA A 50 -11.69 -5.46 -1.53
N ALA A 51 -10.53 -6.06 -1.22
CA ALA A 51 -10.40 -7.51 -1.03
C ALA A 51 -11.24 -8.01 0.16
N TRP A 52 -11.39 -7.19 1.20
CA TRP A 52 -12.21 -7.50 2.36
C TRP A 52 -13.71 -7.44 2.04
N ARG A 53 -14.16 -6.43 1.28
CA ARG A 53 -15.54 -6.34 0.78
C ARG A 53 -15.88 -7.50 -0.15
N GLN A 54 -14.96 -7.93 -1.00
CA GLN A 54 -15.21 -8.95 -2.05
C GLN A 54 -15.39 -10.39 -1.55
N GLY A 55 -15.43 -10.65 -0.27
CA GLY A 55 -16.09 -11.90 0.13
C GLY A 55 -16.64 -11.85 1.52
N ARG A 56 -17.35 -10.74 1.75
CA ARG A 56 -18.62 -10.77 2.45
C ARG A 56 -19.82 -10.93 1.49
N GLY A 57 -19.58 -10.98 0.17
CA GLY A 57 -20.58 -11.23 -0.87
C GLY A 57 -20.45 -12.61 -1.47
#